data_AF-A0A7S1WPW4-F1
#
_entry.id   AF-A0A7S1WPW4-F1
#
_cell.length_a   1.000
_cell.length_b   1.000
_cell.length_c   1.000
_cell.angle_alpha   90.00
_cell.angle_beta   90.00
_cell.angle_gamma   90.00
#
_symmetry.space_group_name_H-M   'P 1'
#
loop_
_entity.id
_entity.type
_entity.pdbx_description
1 polymer ?
#
loop_
_entity_poly.entity_id
_entity_poly.type
_entity_poly.pdbx_seq_one_letter_code
_entity_poly.pdbx_strand_id
1 'polypeptide(L)'
;LQGVACKMTQAQPPVESFLGTQIRVVTTFGEEIEGELFCVDISGSNSVVICQRLENGNVNYKWTKTNIIREVTASPGPQAGAGEELPHVDLRQVETRSKKLEEEAREDAKRYGVGVTEHAQEVFDALAKTMEAEWDGEDIKVLGVRISKPYDPERNVTGGDAQARERVQKVLQNELGRISS
;
A
#
# COMPACT_ATOMS: atom_id res chain seq x y z
N LEU A 1 -13.29 22.56 69.30
CA LEU A 1 -14.01 21.70 68.34
C LEU A 1 -13.35 21.91 66.98
N GLN A 2 -12.76 20.84 66.45
CA GLN A 2 -11.83 20.83 65.31
C GLN A 2 -12.43 21.38 64.01
N GLY A 3 -11.65 22.21 63.33
CA GLY A 3 -11.85 22.55 61.93
C GLY A 3 -11.46 21.37 61.05
N VAL A 4 -12.38 20.98 60.15
CA VAL A 4 -12.15 19.96 59.13
C VAL A 4 -11.44 20.62 57.96
N ALA A 5 -10.13 20.42 57.85
CA ALA A 5 -9.36 20.78 56.67
C ALA A 5 -9.60 19.70 55.59
N CYS A 6 -10.46 20.02 54.63
CA CYS A 6 -10.66 19.18 53.44
C CYS A 6 -9.46 19.37 52.50
N LYS A 7 -8.46 18.47 52.58
CA LYS A 7 -7.39 18.39 51.58
C LYS A 7 -7.98 17.81 50.29
N MET A 8 -8.30 18.66 49.32
CA MET A 8 -8.59 18.21 47.96
C MET A 8 -7.27 17.85 47.28
N THR A 9 -6.92 16.57 47.25
CA THR A 9 -5.91 16.06 46.32
C THR A 9 -6.56 16.04 44.94
N GLN A 10 -6.27 17.04 44.10
CA GLN A 10 -6.58 16.92 42.67
C GLN A 10 -5.75 15.77 42.12
N ALA A 11 -6.41 14.67 41.74
CA ALA A 11 -5.78 13.65 40.93
C ALA A 11 -5.34 14.30 39.62
N GLN A 12 -4.03 14.29 39.33
CA GLN A 12 -3.55 14.71 38.02
C GLN A 12 -4.18 13.80 36.96
N PRO A 13 -4.69 14.38 35.86
CA PRO A 13 -5.26 13.57 34.79
C PRO A 13 -4.19 12.62 34.21
N PRO A 14 -4.59 11.42 33.76
CA PRO A 14 -3.68 10.46 33.17
C PRO A 14 -3.01 11.07 31.94
N VAL A 15 -1.75 10.74 31.67
CA VAL A 15 -0.97 11.42 30.60
C VAL A 15 -1.61 11.24 29.22
N GLU A 16 -2.34 10.14 29.03
CA GLU A 16 -3.08 9.80 27.82
C GLU A 16 -4.14 10.87 27.48
N SER A 17 -4.65 11.60 28.47
CA SER A 17 -5.59 12.69 28.25
C SER A 17 -4.96 13.90 27.54
N PHE A 18 -3.63 13.94 27.44
CA PHE A 18 -2.89 14.99 26.72
C PHE A 18 -2.53 14.59 25.28
N LEU A 19 -2.95 13.42 24.80
CA LEU A 19 -2.79 13.04 23.40
C LEU A 19 -3.44 14.09 22.48
N GLY A 20 -2.72 14.48 21.43
CA GLY A 20 -3.12 15.53 20.50
C GLY A 20 -2.97 16.97 21.01
N THR A 21 -2.54 17.17 22.26
CA THR A 21 -2.24 18.52 22.77
C THR A 21 -0.84 18.97 22.37
N GLN A 22 -0.64 20.28 22.25
CA GLN A 22 0.68 20.84 22.06
C GLN A 22 1.45 20.74 23.37
N ILE A 23 2.66 20.17 23.33
CA ILE A 23 3.53 20.01 24.48
C ILE A 23 4.91 20.56 24.20
N ARG A 24 5.55 21.06 25.26
CA ARG A 24 6.98 21.36 25.31
C ARG A 24 7.64 20.45 26.32
N VAL A 25 8.67 19.76 25.90
CA VAL A 25 9.45 18.80 26.69
C VAL A 25 10.86 19.33 26.85
N VAL A 26 11.35 19.40 28.09
CA VAL A 26 12.75 19.69 28.39
C VAL A 26 13.42 18.40 28.85
N THR A 27 14.48 17.99 28.17
CA THR A 27 15.24 16.80 28.54
C THR A 27 16.22 17.08 29.68
N THR A 28 16.76 16.04 30.30
CA THR A 28 17.84 16.12 31.31
C THR A 28 19.13 16.71 30.74
N PHE A 29 19.29 16.70 29.41
CA PHE A 29 20.42 17.28 28.71
C PHE A 29 20.21 18.76 28.35
N GLY A 30 19.07 19.34 28.73
CA GLY A 30 18.72 20.74 28.44
C GLY A 30 18.15 20.97 27.04
N GLU A 31 17.91 19.91 26.27
CA GLU A 31 17.25 20.03 24.97
C GLU A 31 15.75 20.29 25.15
N GLU A 32 15.23 21.29 24.43
CA GLU A 32 13.80 21.60 24.39
C GLU A 32 13.18 21.07 23.09
N ILE A 33 12.06 20.38 23.21
CA ILE A 33 11.32 19.79 22.09
C ILE A 33 9.88 20.24 22.20
N GLU A 34 9.39 20.92 21.17
CA GLU A 34 8.01 21.40 21.11
C GLU A 34 7.27 20.76 19.93
N GLY A 35 6.06 20.29 20.17
CA GLY A 35 5.21 19.66 19.16
C GLY A 35 3.92 19.06 19.75
N GLU A 36 3.14 18.42 18.90
CA GLU A 36 1.92 17.70 19.28
C GLU A 36 2.29 16.37 19.93
N LEU A 37 1.71 16.04 21.10
CA LEU A 37 1.87 14.72 21.71
C LEU A 37 1.11 13.68 20.86
N PHE A 38 1.84 12.96 20.02
CA PHE A 38 1.24 12.07 19.02
C PHE A 38 0.97 10.67 19.59
N CYS A 39 1.90 10.15 20.38
CA CYS A 39 1.77 8.83 21.00
C CYS A 39 2.45 8.84 22.38
N VAL A 40 1.85 8.13 23.33
CA VAL A 40 2.41 7.92 24.66
C VAL A 40 2.22 6.47 25.06
N ASP A 41 3.31 5.86 25.53
CA ASP A 41 3.29 4.51 26.08
C ASP A 41 4.17 4.49 27.31
N ILE A 42 3.56 4.71 28.47
CA ILE A 42 4.24 4.65 29.77
C ILE A 42 4.39 3.19 30.24
N SER A 43 3.39 2.36 29.99
CA SER A 43 3.30 1.00 30.54
C SER A 43 4.24 0.01 29.87
N GLY A 44 4.51 0.16 28.57
CA GLY A 44 5.40 -0.71 27.81
C GLY A 44 6.78 -0.10 27.62
N SER A 45 6.89 0.75 26.60
CA SER A 45 8.15 1.33 26.12
C SER A 45 8.67 2.49 26.97
N ASN A 46 7.87 3.00 27.90
CA ASN A 46 8.13 4.19 28.71
C ASN A 46 8.65 5.37 27.86
N SER A 47 7.87 5.73 26.85
CA SER A 47 8.26 6.73 25.85
C SER A 47 7.09 7.55 25.32
N VAL A 48 7.44 8.68 24.71
CA VAL A 48 6.53 9.61 24.01
C VAL A 48 7.02 9.86 22.59
N VAL A 49 6.10 10.15 21.69
CA VAL A 49 6.38 10.61 20.33
C VAL A 49 5.80 12.01 20.17
N ILE A 50 6.65 12.94 19.78
CA ILE A 50 6.30 14.34 19.56
C ILE A 50 6.31 14.60 18.05
N CYS A 51 5.18 15.09 17.53
CA CYS A 51 4.98 15.43 16.13
C CYS A 51 5.21 16.93 15.94
N GLN A 52 6.22 17.30 15.16
CA GLN A 52 6.55 18.68 14.82
C GLN A 52 6.12 18.94 13.38
N ARG A 53 5.02 19.67 13.20
CA ARG A 53 4.52 20.07 11.89
C ARG A 53 5.26 21.33 11.44
N LEU A 54 5.86 21.29 10.25
CA LEU A 54 6.62 22.40 9.67
C LEU A 54 5.74 23.19 8.70
N GLU A 55 6.05 24.46 8.48
CA GLU A 55 5.29 25.36 7.58
C GLU A 55 5.25 24.88 6.12
N ASN A 56 6.23 24.07 5.71
CA ASN A 56 6.30 23.48 4.37
C ASN A 56 5.39 22.25 4.18
N GLY A 57 4.57 21.90 5.17
CA GLY A 57 3.70 20.73 5.15
C GLY A 57 4.39 19.41 5.51
N ASN A 58 5.71 19.41 5.70
CA ASN A 58 6.43 18.25 6.20
C ASN A 58 6.22 18.08 7.71
N VAL A 59 6.37 16.85 8.18
CA VAL A 59 6.21 16.51 9.60
C VAL A 59 7.45 15.77 10.07
N ASN A 60 8.00 16.19 11.21
CA ASN A 60 9.10 15.51 11.87
C ASN A 60 8.59 14.80 13.14
N TYR A 61 8.97 13.54 13.33
CA TYR A 61 8.60 12.77 14.51
C TYR A 61 9.81 12.56 15.39
N LYS A 62 9.69 12.97 16.65
CA LYS A 62 10.74 12.77 17.65
C LYS A 62 10.28 11.82 18.73
N TRP A 63 10.89 10.64 18.76
CA TRP A 63 10.70 9.66 19.83
C TRP A 63 11.62 9.99 21.00
N THR A 64 11.08 10.04 22.22
CA THR A 64 11.81 10.41 23.44
C THR A 64 11.40 9.49 24.59
N LYS A 65 12.37 8.92 25.30
CA LYS A 65 12.10 8.11 26.50
C LYS A 65 11.69 9.01 27.66
N THR A 66 10.70 8.60 28.44
CA THR A 66 10.18 9.43 29.54
C THR A 66 11.19 9.65 30.66
N ASN A 67 12.14 8.72 30.86
CA ASN A 67 13.16 8.82 31.91
C ASN A 67 14.22 9.91 31.67
N ILE A 68 14.37 10.40 30.44
CA ILE A 68 15.27 11.51 30.12
C ILE A 68 14.52 12.85 30.06
N ILE A 69 13.22 12.87 30.38
CA ILE A 69 12.42 14.07 30.42
C ILE A 69 12.48 14.66 31.82
N ARG A 70 12.90 15.93 31.89
CA ARG A 70 12.98 16.71 33.12
C ARG A 70 11.67 17.45 33.39
N GLU A 71 11.06 18.01 32.35
CA GLU A 71 9.87 18.86 32.46
C GLU A 71 8.98 18.71 31.23
N VAL A 72 7.66 18.74 31.45
CA VAL A 72 6.65 18.77 30.39
C VAL A 72 5.68 19.90 30.67
N THR A 73 5.48 20.78 29.69
CA THR A 73 4.45 21.81 29.72
C THR A 73 3.44 21.52 28.61
N ALA A 74 2.19 21.28 28.96
CA ALA A 74 1.10 21.22 27.98
C ALA A 74 0.56 22.64 27.74
N SER A 75 0.41 23.01 26.48
CA SER A 75 -0.29 24.21 26.06
C SER A 75 -1.56 23.84 25.28
N PRO A 76 -2.57 24.71 25.25
CA PRO A 76 -3.63 24.60 24.26
C PRO A 76 -2.95 24.61 22.89
N GLY A 77 -3.15 23.55 22.11
CA GLY A 77 -2.70 23.55 20.73
C GLY A 77 -3.38 24.67 19.94
N PRO A 78 -2.90 24.97 18.72
CA PRO A 78 -3.72 25.71 17.78
C PRO A 78 -5.10 25.05 17.81
N GLN A 79 -6.17 25.83 18.03
CA GLN A 79 -7.51 25.29 17.84
C GLN A 79 -7.49 24.69 16.44
N ALA A 80 -7.51 23.35 16.34
CA ALA A 80 -7.71 22.68 15.07
C ALA A 80 -8.86 23.42 14.43
N GLY A 81 -8.63 24.04 13.27
CA GLY A 81 -9.56 24.99 12.67
C GLY A 81 -10.95 24.41 12.74
N ALA A 82 -11.73 24.86 13.72
CA ALA A 82 -13.03 24.31 14.03
C ALA A 82 -13.95 24.86 12.94
N GLY A 83 -13.91 24.24 11.77
CA GLY A 83 -14.57 24.78 10.59
C GLY A 83 -14.14 24.17 9.26
N GLU A 84 -13.04 23.44 9.17
CA GLU A 84 -12.76 22.69 7.93
C GLU A 84 -13.45 21.33 8.02
N GLU A 85 -14.73 21.30 7.61
CA GLU A 85 -15.43 20.04 7.36
C GLU A 85 -14.55 19.18 6.46
N LEU A 86 -14.30 17.94 6.88
CA LEU A 86 -13.58 16.98 6.05
C LEU A 86 -14.29 16.91 4.69
N PRO A 87 -13.53 16.90 3.59
CA PRO A 87 -14.13 16.82 2.27
C PRO A 87 -15.02 15.58 2.19
N HIS A 88 -16.22 15.75 1.64
CA HIS A 88 -17.15 14.65 1.46
C HIS A 88 -16.51 13.58 0.56
N VAL A 89 -16.51 12.34 1.03
CA VAL A 89 -16.09 11.19 0.22
C VAL A 89 -17.22 10.83 -0.72
N ASP A 90 -16.98 10.95 -2.03
CA ASP A 90 -17.92 10.47 -3.05
C ASP A 90 -17.83 8.93 -3.16
N LEU A 91 -18.76 8.26 -2.48
CA LEU A 91 -18.83 6.79 -2.46
C LEU A 91 -19.01 6.19 -3.86
N ARG A 92 -19.61 6.92 -4.82
CA ARG A 92 -19.78 6.43 -6.20
C ARG A 92 -18.46 6.42 -6.95
N GLN A 93 -17.63 7.44 -6.75
CA GLN A 93 -16.28 7.48 -7.32
C GLN A 93 -15.40 6.36 -6.75
N VAL A 94 -15.49 6.12 -5.44
CA VAL A 94 -14.78 5.01 -4.79
C VAL A 94 -15.22 3.66 -5.35
N GLU A 95 -16.52 3.42 -5.46
CA GLU A 95 -17.07 2.18 -6.02
C GLU A 95 -16.65 1.99 -7.49
N THR A 96 -16.72 3.04 -8.30
CA THR A 96 -16.30 3.00 -9.71
C THR A 96 -14.83 2.65 -9.84
N ARG A 97 -13.98 3.26 -9.00
CA ARG A 97 -12.55 2.96 -8.95
C ARG A 97 -12.30 1.52 -8.51
N SER A 98 -13.04 1.01 -7.51
CA SER A 98 -12.93 -0.38 -7.06
C SER A 98 -13.24 -1.36 -8.19
N LYS A 99 -14.41 -1.20 -8.84
CA LYS A 99 -14.84 -2.08 -9.94
C LYS A 99 -13.84 -2.10 -11.09
N LYS A 100 -13.31 -0.93 -11.46
CA LYS A 100 -12.29 -0.82 -12.51
C LYS A 100 -11.02 -1.59 -12.14
N LEU A 101 -10.52 -1.42 -10.92
CA LEU A 101 -9.31 -2.12 -10.44
C LEU A 101 -9.53 -3.64 -10.32
N GLU A 102 -10.72 -4.07 -9.92
CA GLU A 102 -11.09 -5.49 -9.86
C GLU A 102 -11.13 -6.13 -11.26
N GLU A 103 -11.65 -5.40 -12.26
CA GLU A 103 -11.66 -5.85 -13.65
C GLU A 103 -10.24 -5.91 -14.22
N GLU A 104 -9.43 -4.85 -14.04
CA GLU A 104 -8.02 -4.83 -14.45
C GLU A 104 -7.23 -5.98 -13.82
N ALA A 105 -7.38 -6.21 -12.52
CA ALA A 105 -6.72 -7.32 -11.82
C ALA A 105 -7.17 -8.70 -12.34
N ARG A 106 -8.46 -8.83 -12.73
CA ARG A 106 -8.98 -10.07 -13.31
C ARG A 106 -8.40 -10.30 -14.71
N GLU A 107 -8.30 -9.27 -15.54
CA GLU A 107 -7.68 -9.38 -16.86
C GLU A 107 -6.19 -9.67 -16.76
N ASP A 108 -5.47 -9.04 -15.83
CA ASP A 108 -4.07 -9.33 -15.57
C ASP A 108 -3.85 -10.76 -15.09
N ALA A 109 -4.74 -11.27 -14.23
CA ALA A 109 -4.67 -12.67 -13.77
C ALA A 109 -4.82 -13.67 -14.92
N LYS A 110 -5.64 -13.37 -15.93
CA LYS A 110 -5.78 -14.22 -17.13
C LYS A 110 -4.51 -14.30 -17.97
N ARG A 111 -3.53 -13.42 -17.78
CA ARG A 111 -2.26 -13.47 -18.51
C ARG A 111 -1.32 -14.54 -17.97
N TYR A 112 -1.51 -14.97 -16.72
CA TYR A 112 -0.67 -15.94 -16.05
C TYR A 112 -1.27 -17.34 -16.13
N GLY A 113 -0.53 -18.28 -16.73
CA GLY A 113 -0.95 -19.68 -16.81
C GLY A 113 -0.84 -20.38 -15.46
N VAL A 114 -1.78 -21.29 -15.15
CA VAL A 114 -1.75 -22.10 -13.92
C VAL A 114 -1.12 -23.46 -14.23
N GLY A 115 -0.01 -23.80 -13.57
CA GLY A 115 0.70 -25.07 -13.79
C GLY A 115 1.59 -25.09 -15.04
N VAL A 116 1.73 -23.95 -15.72
CA VAL A 116 2.56 -23.83 -16.92
C VAL A 116 4.04 -23.67 -16.58
N THR A 117 4.92 -24.03 -17.50
CA THR A 117 6.37 -23.82 -17.36
C THR A 117 6.74 -22.37 -17.66
N GLU A 118 7.91 -21.91 -17.20
CA GLU A 118 8.44 -20.58 -17.54
C GLU A 118 8.47 -20.36 -19.05
N HIS A 119 8.98 -21.34 -19.80
CA HIS A 119 8.99 -21.30 -21.27
C HIS A 119 7.58 -21.14 -21.87
N ALA A 120 6.57 -21.80 -21.32
CA ALA A 120 5.20 -21.65 -21.79
C ALA A 120 4.69 -20.22 -21.57
N GLN A 121 4.98 -19.65 -20.40
CA GLN A 121 4.62 -18.28 -20.07
C GLN A 121 5.32 -17.27 -20.99
N GLU A 122 6.61 -17.46 -21.30
CA GLU A 122 7.35 -16.62 -22.24
C GLU A 122 6.76 -16.67 -23.65
N VAL A 123 6.39 -17.87 -24.12
CA VAL A 123 5.72 -18.05 -25.41
C VAL A 123 4.37 -17.33 -25.42
N PHE A 124 3.58 -17.46 -24.36
CA PHE A 124 2.31 -16.75 -24.22
C PHE A 124 2.52 -15.23 -24.24
N ASP A 125 3.44 -14.71 -23.44
CA ASP A 125 3.71 -13.28 -23.34
C ASP A 125 4.22 -12.70 -24.66
N ALA A 126 4.99 -13.46 -25.43
CA ALA A 126 5.45 -13.07 -26.75
C ALA A 126 4.32 -13.02 -27.79
N LEU A 127 3.42 -14.01 -27.78
CA LEU A 127 2.24 -14.04 -28.65
C LEU A 127 1.24 -12.93 -28.28
N ALA A 128 0.96 -12.74 -26.99
CA ALA A 128 0.04 -11.75 -26.46
C ALA A 128 0.42 -10.30 -26.80
N LYS A 129 1.69 -10.03 -27.14
CA LYS A 129 2.14 -8.71 -27.63
C LYS A 129 1.60 -8.38 -29.03
N THR A 130 1.29 -9.39 -29.83
CA THR A 130 1.02 -9.23 -31.28
C THR A 130 -0.42 -9.64 -31.65
N MET A 131 -1.06 -10.44 -30.82
CA MET A 131 -2.36 -11.05 -31.08
C MET A 131 -3.07 -11.38 -29.77
N GLU A 132 -4.41 -11.43 -29.79
CA GLU A 132 -5.21 -11.83 -28.63
C GLU A 132 -4.98 -13.30 -28.32
N ALA A 133 -4.35 -13.57 -27.18
CA ALA A 133 -4.01 -14.89 -26.69
C ALA A 133 -4.70 -15.16 -25.35
N GLU A 134 -5.18 -16.39 -25.18
CA GLU A 134 -5.84 -16.86 -23.96
C GLU A 134 -5.27 -18.21 -23.55
N TRP A 135 -5.20 -18.46 -22.25
CA TRP A 135 -4.87 -19.79 -21.73
C TRP A 135 -6.08 -20.74 -21.85
N ASP A 136 -5.84 -21.96 -22.30
CA ASP A 136 -6.81 -23.05 -22.38
C ASP A 136 -6.22 -24.26 -21.63
N GLY A 137 -6.38 -24.22 -20.30
CA GLY A 137 -5.63 -25.09 -19.40
C GLY A 137 -4.15 -24.71 -19.42
N GLU A 138 -3.31 -25.63 -19.89
CA GLU A 138 -1.88 -25.37 -20.10
C GLU A 138 -1.55 -25.01 -21.56
N ASP A 139 -2.51 -25.14 -22.48
CA ASP A 139 -2.33 -24.78 -23.88
C ASP A 139 -2.58 -23.29 -24.11
N ILE A 140 -2.04 -22.75 -25.20
CA ILE A 140 -2.26 -21.35 -25.60
C ILE A 140 -3.23 -21.33 -26.77
N LYS A 141 -4.28 -20.52 -26.69
CA LYS A 141 -5.26 -20.31 -27.75
C LYS A 141 -5.13 -18.92 -28.34
N VAL A 142 -4.97 -18.84 -29.66
CA VAL A 142 -4.79 -17.59 -30.38
C VAL A 142 -5.54 -17.63 -31.71
N LEU A 143 -6.45 -16.69 -31.96
CA LEU A 143 -7.22 -16.62 -33.22
C LEU A 143 -7.92 -17.96 -33.59
N GLY A 144 -8.40 -18.71 -32.60
CA GLY A 144 -9.02 -20.02 -32.79
C GLY A 144 -8.04 -21.18 -33.03
N VAL A 145 -6.73 -20.90 -33.07
CA VAL A 145 -5.64 -21.88 -33.15
C VAL A 145 -5.20 -22.23 -31.73
N ARG A 146 -4.97 -23.52 -31.47
CA ARG A 146 -4.44 -24.06 -30.21
C ARG A 146 -2.98 -24.46 -30.40
N ILE A 147 -2.14 -24.02 -29.48
CA ILE A 147 -0.71 -24.31 -29.41
C ILE A 147 -0.49 -25.13 -28.14
N SER A 148 -0.10 -26.38 -28.31
CA SER A 148 0.09 -27.35 -27.22
C SER A 148 1.55 -27.53 -26.85
N LYS A 149 1.85 -28.06 -25.66
CA LYS A 149 3.22 -28.46 -25.29
C LYS A 149 3.82 -29.43 -26.33
N PRO A 150 5.11 -29.29 -26.72
CA PRO A 150 6.14 -28.35 -26.25
C PRO A 150 6.17 -26.96 -26.92
N TYR A 151 5.05 -26.50 -27.50
CA TYR A 151 4.90 -25.20 -28.18
C TYR A 151 5.72 -25.07 -29.47
N ASP A 152 5.91 -26.19 -30.18
CA ASP A 152 6.58 -26.21 -31.48
C ASP A 152 5.69 -25.60 -32.60
N PRO A 153 6.22 -24.66 -33.40
CA PRO A 153 5.44 -23.97 -34.43
C PRO A 153 5.01 -24.88 -35.58
N GLU A 154 5.68 -26.00 -35.84
CA GLU A 154 5.33 -26.89 -36.95
C GLU A 154 4.40 -28.02 -36.51
N ARG A 155 4.65 -28.57 -35.31
CA ARG A 155 4.02 -29.83 -34.86
C ARG A 155 2.87 -29.65 -33.89
N ASN A 156 2.87 -28.56 -33.13
CA ASN A 156 1.96 -28.39 -31.99
C ASN A 156 0.87 -27.34 -32.20
N VAL A 157 0.72 -26.86 -33.43
CA VAL A 157 -0.25 -25.84 -33.82
C VAL A 157 -1.43 -26.49 -34.55
N THR A 158 -2.62 -26.46 -33.94
CA THR A 158 -3.83 -27.13 -34.45
C THR A 158 -5.07 -26.24 -34.35
N GLY A 159 -6.13 -26.55 -35.10
CA GLY A 159 -7.36 -25.74 -35.11
C GLY A 159 -7.22 -24.43 -35.89
N GLY A 160 -8.28 -23.61 -35.87
CA GLY A 160 -8.36 -22.36 -36.64
C GLY A 160 -8.40 -22.55 -38.16
N ASP A 161 -8.57 -21.45 -38.88
CA ASP A 161 -8.49 -21.46 -40.34
C ASP A 161 -7.02 -21.54 -40.83
N ALA A 162 -6.82 -21.77 -42.13
CA ALA A 162 -5.47 -21.93 -42.68
C ALA A 162 -4.63 -20.64 -42.58
N GLN A 163 -5.25 -19.47 -42.70
CA GLN A 163 -4.57 -18.18 -42.68
C GLN A 163 -4.13 -17.80 -41.26
N ALA A 164 -5.00 -18.03 -40.27
CA ALA A 164 -4.73 -17.85 -38.86
C ALA A 164 -3.60 -18.77 -38.40
N ARG A 165 -3.63 -20.05 -38.82
CA ARG A 165 -2.52 -20.98 -38.55
C ARG A 165 -1.21 -20.50 -39.13
N GLU A 166 -1.15 -20.17 -40.41
CA GLU A 166 0.10 -19.72 -41.04
C GLU A 166 0.65 -18.45 -40.34
N ARG A 167 -0.24 -17.52 -39.96
CA ARG A 167 0.12 -16.33 -39.19
C ARG A 167 0.67 -16.67 -37.81
N VAL A 168 -0.02 -17.53 -37.06
CA VAL A 168 0.40 -17.97 -35.71
C VAL A 168 1.74 -18.69 -35.77
N GLN A 169 1.94 -19.59 -36.74
CA GLN A 169 3.21 -20.30 -36.93
C GLN A 169 4.37 -19.35 -37.21
N LYS A 170 4.19 -18.38 -38.12
CA LYS A 170 5.23 -17.37 -38.43
C LYS A 170 5.60 -16.52 -37.21
N VAL A 171 4.61 -16.06 -36.46
CA VAL A 171 4.87 -15.25 -35.26
C VAL A 171 5.55 -16.09 -34.19
N LEU A 172 5.05 -17.29 -33.92
CA LEU A 172 5.64 -18.21 -32.93
C LEU A 172 7.09 -18.55 -33.27
N GLN A 173 7.41 -18.82 -34.55
CA GLN A 173 8.77 -19.11 -34.98
C GLN A 173 9.72 -17.91 -34.77
N ASN A 174 9.26 -16.69 -35.06
CA ASN A 174 10.04 -15.47 -34.84
C ASN A 174 10.28 -15.20 -33.35
N GLU A 175 9.26 -15.38 -32.51
CA GLU A 175 9.36 -15.13 -31.08
C GLU A 175 10.21 -16.21 -30.37
N LEU A 176 10.09 -17.49 -30.74
CA LEU A 176 10.96 -18.55 -30.22
C LEU A 176 12.44 -18.30 -30.55
N GLY A 177 12.73 -17.75 -31.74
CA GLY A 177 14.08 -17.32 -32.09
C GLY A 177 14.62 -16.21 -31.19
N ARG A 178 13.75 -15.31 -30.69
CA ARG A 178 14.12 -14.26 -29.73
C ARG A 178 14.27 -14.76 -28.30
N ILE A 179 13.42 -15.69 -27.88
CA ILE A 179 13.45 -16.29 -26.53
C ILE A 179 14.69 -17.17 -26.35
N SER A 180 15.13 -17.86 -27.42
CA SER A 180 16.29 -18.76 -27.39
C SER A 180 17.64 -18.07 -27.65
N SER A 181 17.65 -16.76 -27.93
CA SER A 181 18.86 -15.95 -28.22
C SER A 181 19.33 -15.20 -26.98
#